data_AF-A0A093Z5F1-F1
#
_entry.id   AF-A0A093Z5F1-F1
#
_cell.length_a   1.000
_cell.length_b   1.000
_cell.length_c   1.000
_cell.angle_alpha   90.00
_cell.angle_beta   90.00
_cell.angle_gamma   90.00
#
_symmetry.space_group_name_H-M   'P 1'
#
loop_
_entity.id
_entity.type
_entity.pdbx_description
1 polymer ?
#
loop_
_entity_poly.entity_id
_entity_poly.type
_entity_poly.pdbx_seq_one_letter_code
_entity_poly.pdbx_strand_id
1 'polypeptide(L)'
;MFPFASHGVYGYKLAPFAAGALEEVGRVAAELEQRLTVHPGQYTQLGSPRQGVIENSVRDLEYHDEMLSLLKLPEQQDRDAVMVLHLGGTFGDKAATIERFKTNYAALSESIKKRLVLENDDVSWSVHDLLPICEELNIPLVLDFHHHNIIFDASQVREGTQDIMALYPRIKATWDRKKIRQKMHYSEPLPEAVTARQRRRHNPRPSGLPPCPDDMDLMIEAKDKEQAVLGLMRTFKLPGWDRFADIIPFERTDDKRPVPKKVGKKTKKQVVEDIEEVGDIVSLEAVDEVAEDEIGMGGVENRVYWPPTMEEWLRPKKRDVKKRDEPPR
;
A
#
# COMPACT_ATOMS: atom_id res chain seq x y z
N MET A 1 -7.18 -9.65 2.04
CA MET A 1 -7.72 -9.56 3.41
C MET A 1 -8.44 -10.84 3.81
N PHE A 2 -9.40 -11.33 3.01
CA PHE A 2 -10.12 -12.59 3.27
C PHE A 2 -9.65 -13.68 2.29
N PRO A 3 -8.80 -14.63 2.72
CA PRO A 3 -8.23 -15.63 1.82
C PRO A 3 -9.32 -16.50 1.18
N PHE A 4 -9.23 -16.70 -0.14
CA PHE A 4 -10.14 -17.54 -0.93
C PHE A 4 -11.62 -17.11 -0.96
N ALA A 5 -11.99 -15.92 -0.47
CA ALA A 5 -13.38 -15.49 -0.44
C ALA A 5 -14.08 -15.52 -1.81
N SER A 6 -13.35 -15.25 -2.90
CA SER A 6 -13.83 -15.30 -4.29
C SER A 6 -13.63 -16.65 -5.01
N HIS A 7 -13.09 -17.67 -4.33
CA HIS A 7 -12.77 -18.95 -4.95
C HIS A 7 -14.05 -19.72 -5.35
N GLY A 8 -14.07 -20.35 -6.53
CA GLY A 8 -15.28 -21.03 -7.04
C GLY A 8 -15.78 -22.21 -6.19
N VAL A 9 -14.89 -22.89 -5.48
CA VAL A 9 -15.21 -24.04 -4.59
C VAL A 9 -15.27 -23.66 -3.09
N TYR A 10 -14.27 -22.91 -2.60
CA TYR A 10 -14.10 -22.55 -1.20
C TYR A 10 -14.57 -21.14 -0.85
N GLY A 11 -15.20 -20.44 -1.79
CA GLY A 11 -15.67 -19.07 -1.60
C GLY A 11 -16.73 -18.97 -0.51
N TYR A 12 -16.82 -17.81 0.11
CA TYR A 12 -17.74 -17.54 1.21
C TYR A 12 -18.11 -16.06 1.25
N LYS A 13 -19.26 -15.77 1.86
CA LYS A 13 -19.73 -14.40 2.07
C LYS A 13 -19.14 -13.84 3.36
N LEU A 14 -18.84 -12.53 3.35
CA LEU A 14 -18.25 -11.82 4.48
C LEU A 14 -19.31 -11.42 5.52
N ALA A 15 -20.50 -11.03 5.04
CA ALA A 15 -21.55 -10.49 5.90
C ALA A 15 -21.88 -11.34 7.15
N PRO A 16 -21.92 -12.69 7.08
CA PRO A 16 -22.29 -13.50 8.24
C PRO A 16 -21.33 -13.43 9.44
N PHE A 17 -20.07 -13.03 9.25
CA PHE A 17 -19.06 -13.07 10.32
C PHE A 17 -18.22 -11.79 10.43
N ALA A 18 -18.05 -11.03 9.34
CA ALA A 18 -17.18 -9.86 9.30
C ALA A 18 -17.94 -8.53 9.32
N ALA A 19 -19.27 -8.52 9.18
CA ALA A 19 -20.04 -7.28 9.04
C ALA A 19 -19.77 -6.28 10.17
N GLY A 20 -19.88 -6.70 11.44
CA GLY A 20 -19.66 -5.80 12.59
C GLY A 20 -18.22 -5.29 12.68
N ALA A 21 -17.23 -6.12 12.37
CA ALA A 21 -15.82 -5.71 12.37
C ALA A 21 -15.52 -4.72 11.23
N LEU A 22 -16.06 -4.95 10.03
CA LEU A 22 -15.88 -4.06 8.89
C LEU A 22 -16.61 -2.73 9.09
N GLU A 23 -17.79 -2.74 9.70
CA GLU A 23 -18.52 -1.52 10.07
C GLU A 23 -17.72 -0.68 11.07
N GLU A 24 -17.08 -1.31 12.06
CA GLU A 24 -16.20 -0.61 13.00
C GLU A 24 -14.96 -0.03 12.31
N VAL A 25 -14.35 -0.76 11.37
CA VAL A 25 -13.25 -0.25 10.54
C VAL A 25 -13.71 0.97 9.73
N GLY A 26 -14.90 0.90 9.13
CA GLY A 26 -15.44 2.02 8.37
C GLY A 26 -15.77 3.24 9.24
N ARG A 27 -16.23 3.03 10.49
CA ARG A 27 -16.43 4.10 11.47
C ARG A 27 -15.11 4.81 11.78
N VAL A 28 -14.04 4.06 12.07
CA VAL A 28 -12.71 4.61 12.35
C VAL A 28 -12.13 5.32 11.13
N ALA A 29 -12.23 4.72 9.94
CA ALA A 29 -11.78 5.35 8.71
C ALA A 29 -12.52 6.68 8.45
N ALA A 30 -13.82 6.72 8.73
CA ALA A 30 -14.61 7.94 8.60
C ALA A 30 -14.22 9.02 9.60
N GLU A 31 -14.01 8.65 10.86
CA GLU A 31 -13.56 9.55 11.94
C GLU A 31 -12.18 10.16 11.63
N LEU A 32 -11.29 9.38 11.02
CA LEU A 32 -9.94 9.80 10.64
C LEU A 32 -9.87 10.40 9.22
N GLU A 33 -11.01 10.59 8.55
CA GLU A 33 -11.11 11.11 7.18
C GLU A 33 -10.26 10.33 6.15
N GLN A 34 -10.11 9.03 6.35
CA GLN A 34 -9.34 8.15 5.48
C GLN A 34 -10.16 7.70 4.27
N ARG A 35 -9.57 7.81 3.09
CA ARG A 35 -10.09 7.17 1.87
C ARG A 35 -9.56 5.74 1.76
N LEU A 36 -10.46 4.77 1.68
CA LEU A 36 -10.13 3.36 1.51
C LEU A 36 -10.33 2.95 0.05
N THR A 37 -9.35 2.29 -0.56
CA THR A 37 -9.47 1.75 -1.93
C THR A 37 -8.89 0.36 -1.99
N VAL A 38 -9.28 -0.40 -3.01
CA VAL A 38 -8.77 -1.75 -3.25
C VAL A 38 -8.33 -1.88 -4.69
N HIS A 39 -7.37 -2.77 -4.93
CA HIS A 39 -6.88 -3.10 -6.25
C HIS A 39 -6.99 -4.61 -6.45
N PRO A 40 -8.11 -5.11 -7.02
CA PRO A 40 -8.21 -6.50 -7.48
C PRO A 40 -6.97 -6.88 -8.29
N GLY A 41 -6.49 -8.10 -8.07
CA GLY A 41 -5.20 -8.53 -8.62
C GLY A 41 -5.24 -8.77 -10.14
N GLN A 42 -4.07 -9.01 -10.72
CA GLN A 42 -3.86 -9.24 -12.16
C GLN A 42 -4.70 -10.38 -12.80
N TYR A 43 -5.37 -11.21 -12.00
CA TYR A 43 -6.20 -12.32 -12.47
C TYR A 43 -7.64 -11.90 -12.81
N THR A 44 -8.05 -10.70 -12.38
CA THR A 44 -9.37 -10.12 -12.66
C THR A 44 -9.32 -9.47 -14.04
N GLN A 45 -9.69 -10.23 -15.08
CA GLN A 45 -9.51 -9.87 -16.49
C GLN A 45 -10.83 -9.94 -17.25
N LEU A 46 -11.58 -8.83 -17.25
CA LEU A 46 -12.87 -8.73 -17.94
C LEU A 46 -12.77 -8.76 -19.48
N GLY A 47 -11.58 -8.55 -20.05
CA GLY A 47 -11.31 -8.67 -21.48
C GLY A 47 -10.97 -10.10 -21.95
N SER A 48 -10.97 -11.10 -21.05
CA SER A 48 -10.54 -12.46 -21.39
C SER A 48 -11.45 -13.16 -22.40
N PRO A 49 -10.91 -13.93 -23.37
CA PRO A 49 -11.72 -14.79 -24.24
C PRO A 49 -12.20 -16.06 -23.53
N ARG A 50 -11.72 -16.34 -22.31
CA ARG A 50 -12.03 -17.56 -21.55
C ARG A 50 -13.16 -17.29 -20.57
N GLN A 51 -14.30 -17.95 -20.76
CA GLN A 51 -15.47 -17.78 -19.91
C GLN A 51 -15.20 -18.00 -18.42
N GLY A 52 -14.45 -19.05 -18.06
CA GLY A 52 -14.09 -19.29 -16.65
C GLY A 52 -13.23 -18.19 -16.02
N VAL A 53 -12.45 -17.44 -16.82
CA VAL A 53 -11.70 -16.27 -16.32
C VAL A 53 -12.66 -15.12 -16.05
N ILE A 54 -13.66 -14.90 -16.90
CA ILE A 54 -14.70 -13.89 -16.69
C ILE A 54 -15.48 -14.19 -15.42
N GLU A 55 -15.95 -15.42 -15.24
CA GLU A 55 -16.69 -15.84 -14.03
C GLU A 55 -15.87 -15.66 -12.75
N ASN A 56 -14.58 -16.01 -12.78
CA ASN A 56 -13.67 -15.77 -11.66
C ASN A 56 -13.49 -14.27 -11.38
N SER A 57 -13.36 -13.46 -12.44
CA SER A 57 -13.18 -12.01 -12.32
C SER A 57 -14.41 -11.35 -11.70
N VAL A 58 -15.61 -11.77 -12.12
CA VAL A 58 -16.88 -11.27 -11.55
C VAL A 58 -16.97 -11.65 -10.07
N ARG A 59 -16.69 -12.90 -9.69
CA ARG A 59 -16.67 -13.31 -8.27
C ARG A 59 -15.67 -12.51 -7.43
N ASP A 60 -14.51 -12.19 -7.99
CA ASP A 60 -13.51 -11.38 -7.29
C ASP A 60 -13.99 -9.94 -7.06
N LEU A 61 -14.61 -9.33 -8.07
CA LEU A 61 -15.22 -8.00 -7.95
C LEU A 61 -16.40 -8.00 -6.97
N GLU A 62 -17.24 -9.04 -6.97
CA GLU A 62 -18.34 -9.19 -6.00
C GLU A 62 -17.82 -9.28 -4.55
N TYR A 63 -16.70 -9.98 -4.32
CA TYR A 63 -16.06 -10.04 -3.00
C TYR A 63 -15.57 -8.65 -2.56
N HIS A 64 -14.91 -7.90 -3.45
CA HIS A 64 -14.42 -6.56 -3.11
C HIS A 64 -15.57 -5.57 -2.90
N ASP A 65 -16.62 -5.64 -3.72
CA ASP A 65 -17.83 -4.83 -3.56
C ASP A 65 -18.58 -5.15 -2.25
N GLU A 66 -18.69 -6.43 -1.87
CA GLU A 66 -19.25 -6.83 -0.58
C GLU A 66 -18.41 -6.27 0.58
N MET A 67 -17.09 -6.41 0.53
CA MET A 67 -16.18 -5.90 1.56
C MET A 67 -16.33 -4.39 1.74
N LEU A 68 -16.30 -3.62 0.65
CA LEU A 68 -16.45 -2.16 0.70
C LEU A 68 -17.84 -1.74 1.19
N SER A 69 -18.89 -2.45 0.77
CA SER A 69 -20.27 -2.15 1.19
C SER A 69 -20.56 -2.48 2.65
N LEU A 70 -19.78 -3.39 3.26
CA LEU A 70 -19.86 -3.71 4.68
C LEU A 70 -19.11 -2.71 5.57
N LEU A 71 -18.29 -1.83 5.01
CA LEU A 71 -17.65 -0.75 5.77
C LEU A 71 -18.67 0.30 6.25
N LYS A 72 -19.85 0.39 5.61
CA LYS A 72 -20.89 1.38 5.97
C LYS A 72 -20.37 2.82 6.05
N LEU A 73 -19.48 3.17 5.11
CA LEU A 73 -18.89 4.51 5.03
C LEU A 73 -19.97 5.58 4.79
N PRO A 74 -19.74 6.82 5.26
CA PRO A 74 -20.57 7.97 4.88
C PRO A 74 -20.65 8.13 3.36
N GLU A 75 -21.76 8.68 2.86
CA GLU A 75 -22.10 8.67 1.43
C GLU A 75 -20.97 9.13 0.49
N GLN A 76 -20.25 10.21 0.82
CA GLN A 76 -19.15 10.68 -0.01
C GLN A 76 -17.94 9.75 0.06
N GLN A 77 -17.55 9.29 1.26
CA GLN A 77 -16.43 8.36 1.41
C GLN A 77 -16.73 7.00 0.77
N ASP A 78 -18.00 6.56 0.78
CA ASP A 78 -18.44 5.36 0.09
C ASP A 78 -18.30 5.49 -1.43
N ARG A 79 -18.63 6.66 -2.01
CA ARG A 79 -18.33 6.97 -3.42
C ARG A 79 -16.83 6.95 -3.71
N ASP A 80 -16.03 7.48 -2.79
CA ASP A 80 -14.58 7.56 -2.93
C ASP A 80 -13.89 6.20 -2.76
N ALA A 81 -14.58 5.21 -2.18
CA ALA A 81 -14.12 3.84 -2.02
C ALA A 81 -14.23 3.03 -3.31
N VAL A 82 -13.17 3.10 -4.11
CA VAL A 82 -13.08 2.56 -5.48
C VAL A 82 -12.31 1.25 -5.57
N MET A 83 -12.61 0.49 -6.64
CA MET A 83 -11.89 -0.71 -7.07
C MET A 83 -11.06 -0.37 -8.31
N VAL A 84 -9.74 -0.31 -8.16
CA VAL A 84 -8.81 0.01 -9.24
C VAL A 84 -8.49 -1.25 -10.04
N LEU A 85 -8.68 -1.20 -11.36
CA LEU A 85 -8.49 -2.36 -12.23
C LEU A 85 -7.67 -1.97 -13.47
N HIS A 86 -6.65 -2.76 -13.82
CA HIS A 86 -6.07 -2.70 -15.15
C HIS A 86 -7.00 -3.39 -16.16
N LEU A 87 -6.96 -2.99 -17.44
CA LEU A 87 -7.80 -3.65 -18.46
C LEU A 87 -7.43 -5.13 -18.67
N GLY A 88 -6.20 -5.53 -18.29
CA GLY A 88 -5.70 -6.90 -18.34
C GLY A 88 -4.92 -7.21 -19.61
N GLY A 89 -4.83 -8.49 -20.00
CA GLY A 89 -4.09 -8.87 -21.20
C GLY A 89 -4.73 -8.35 -22.50
N THR A 90 -3.94 -8.15 -23.56
CA THR A 90 -4.45 -7.82 -24.90
C THR A 90 -4.97 -9.03 -25.67
N PHE A 91 -4.65 -10.25 -25.21
CA PHE A 91 -5.02 -11.51 -25.85
C PHE A 91 -4.76 -11.56 -27.37
N GLY A 92 -3.72 -10.86 -27.83
CA GLY A 92 -3.32 -10.78 -29.24
C GLY A 92 -4.00 -9.68 -30.06
N ASP A 93 -5.08 -9.07 -29.57
CA ASP A 93 -5.82 -8.03 -30.27
C ASP A 93 -6.47 -7.05 -29.26
N LYS A 94 -5.97 -5.81 -29.26
CA LYS A 94 -6.50 -4.74 -28.39
C LYS A 94 -7.95 -4.43 -28.68
N ALA A 95 -8.33 -4.25 -29.95
CA ALA A 95 -9.68 -3.85 -30.32
C ALA A 95 -10.69 -4.93 -29.93
N ALA A 96 -10.40 -6.19 -30.25
CA ALA A 96 -11.26 -7.30 -29.84
C ALA A 96 -11.36 -7.45 -28.32
N THR A 97 -10.29 -7.13 -27.59
CA THR A 97 -10.28 -7.14 -26.11
C THR A 97 -11.15 -6.06 -25.51
N ILE A 98 -11.11 -4.85 -26.07
CA ILE A 98 -11.97 -3.75 -25.66
C ILE A 98 -13.45 -4.12 -25.84
N GLU A 99 -13.82 -4.73 -26.96
CA GLU A 99 -15.22 -5.13 -27.20
C GLU A 99 -15.70 -6.21 -26.22
N ARG A 100 -14.83 -7.18 -25.88
CA ARG A 100 -15.13 -8.15 -24.81
C ARG A 100 -15.26 -7.48 -23.45
N PHE A 101 -14.36 -6.56 -23.14
CA PHE A 101 -14.42 -5.78 -21.90
C PHE A 101 -15.74 -5.01 -21.79
N LYS A 102 -16.14 -4.27 -22.84
CA LYS A 102 -17.42 -3.54 -22.90
C LYS A 102 -18.61 -4.45 -22.64
N THR A 103 -18.66 -5.60 -23.33
CA THR A 103 -19.72 -6.59 -23.18
C THR A 103 -19.81 -7.10 -21.74
N ASN A 104 -18.68 -7.49 -21.15
CA ASN A 104 -18.65 -8.02 -19.79
C ASN A 104 -18.89 -6.94 -18.72
N TYR A 105 -18.36 -5.73 -18.92
CA TYR A 105 -18.61 -4.58 -18.05
C TYR A 105 -20.10 -4.23 -18.00
N ALA A 106 -20.78 -4.24 -19.15
CA ALA A 106 -22.23 -3.99 -19.21
C ALA A 106 -23.04 -4.98 -18.36
N ALA A 107 -22.58 -6.22 -18.24
CA ALA A 107 -23.22 -7.28 -17.46
C ALA A 107 -22.93 -7.22 -15.94
N LEU A 108 -21.98 -6.38 -15.49
CA LEU A 108 -21.68 -6.22 -14.07
C LEU A 108 -22.85 -5.60 -13.30
N SER A 109 -22.90 -5.85 -11.99
CA SER A 109 -23.85 -5.20 -11.11
C SER A 109 -23.62 -3.69 -11.05
N GLU A 110 -24.69 -2.92 -10.81
CA GLU A 110 -24.58 -1.47 -10.67
C GLU A 110 -23.72 -1.05 -9.47
N SER A 111 -23.67 -1.86 -8.42
CA SER A 111 -22.79 -1.60 -7.27
C SER A 111 -21.31 -1.68 -7.66
N ILE A 112 -20.91 -2.71 -8.41
CA ILE A 112 -19.55 -2.84 -8.94
C ILE A 112 -19.24 -1.68 -9.89
N LYS A 113 -20.15 -1.36 -10.83
CA LYS A 113 -19.95 -0.25 -11.79
C LYS A 113 -19.81 1.11 -11.13
N LYS A 114 -20.42 1.35 -9.97
CA LYS A 114 -20.26 2.61 -9.22
C LYS A 114 -18.84 2.79 -8.69
N ARG A 115 -18.18 1.69 -8.29
CA ARG A 115 -16.85 1.70 -7.66
C ARG A 115 -15.69 1.41 -8.61
N LEU A 116 -15.94 0.73 -9.73
CA LEU A 116 -14.89 0.32 -10.66
C LEU A 116 -14.27 1.56 -11.35
N VAL A 117 -12.95 1.64 -11.29
CA VAL A 117 -12.12 2.60 -12.00
C VAL A 117 -11.05 1.85 -12.79
N LEU A 118 -10.59 2.42 -13.91
CA LEU A 118 -9.54 1.82 -14.73
C LEU A 118 -8.22 2.54 -14.51
N GLU A 119 -7.10 1.81 -14.64
CA GLU A 119 -5.75 2.34 -14.53
C GLU A 119 -4.92 1.97 -15.77
N ASN A 120 -4.16 2.93 -16.31
CA ASN A 120 -3.15 2.67 -17.34
C ASN A 120 -2.02 1.79 -16.78
N ASP A 121 -1.40 0.96 -17.62
CA ASP A 121 -0.40 -0.02 -17.17
C ASP A 121 0.96 0.11 -17.87
N ASP A 122 1.92 -0.68 -17.40
CA ASP A 122 3.30 -0.68 -17.87
C ASP A 122 3.62 -1.74 -18.95
N VAL A 123 2.60 -2.36 -19.55
CA VAL A 123 2.77 -3.47 -20.52
C VAL A 123 2.02 -3.28 -21.84
N SER A 124 0.77 -2.85 -21.77
CA SER A 124 -0.20 -3.00 -22.85
C SER A 124 -1.10 -1.79 -23.03
N TRP A 125 -1.56 -1.15 -21.97
CA TRP A 125 -2.64 -0.17 -22.04
C TRP A 125 -2.18 1.21 -21.58
N SER A 126 -1.94 2.09 -22.55
CA SER A 126 -1.60 3.49 -22.30
C SER A 126 -2.83 4.31 -21.90
N VAL A 127 -2.60 5.52 -21.40
CA VAL A 127 -3.68 6.49 -21.15
C VAL A 127 -4.46 6.80 -22.43
N HIS A 128 -3.80 6.84 -23.58
CA HIS A 128 -4.45 7.09 -24.88
C HIS A 128 -5.36 5.94 -25.32
N ASP A 129 -5.03 4.71 -24.95
CA ASP A 129 -5.91 3.55 -25.19
C ASP A 129 -7.14 3.60 -24.27
N LEU A 130 -6.95 3.90 -22.98
CA LEU A 130 -7.99 3.76 -21.97
C LEU A 130 -8.92 4.97 -21.82
N LEU A 131 -8.43 6.19 -21.98
CA LEU A 131 -9.23 7.40 -21.75
C LEU A 131 -10.50 7.45 -22.63
N PRO A 132 -10.47 7.13 -23.94
CA PRO A 132 -11.69 7.07 -24.75
C PRO A 132 -12.73 6.07 -24.22
N ILE A 133 -12.29 4.90 -23.76
CA ILE A 133 -13.15 3.85 -23.20
C ILE A 133 -13.75 4.31 -21.86
N CYS A 134 -12.94 4.96 -21.03
CA CYS A 134 -13.34 5.53 -19.75
C CYS A 134 -14.41 6.63 -19.94
N GLU A 135 -14.25 7.46 -20.96
CA GLU A 135 -15.24 8.46 -21.36
C GLU A 135 -16.54 7.81 -21.85
N GLU A 136 -16.45 6.82 -22.76
CA GLU A 136 -17.59 6.10 -23.33
C GLU A 136 -18.41 5.36 -22.27
N LEU A 137 -17.74 4.60 -21.38
CA LEU A 137 -18.39 3.74 -20.39
C LEU A 137 -18.66 4.43 -19.05
N ASN A 138 -18.33 5.73 -18.94
CA ASN A 138 -18.40 6.50 -17.70
C ASN A 138 -17.61 5.82 -16.55
N ILE A 139 -16.40 5.37 -16.84
CA ILE A 139 -15.47 4.78 -15.86
C ILE A 139 -14.39 5.85 -15.55
N PRO A 140 -14.10 6.15 -14.27
CA PRO A 140 -13.00 7.04 -13.93
C PRO A 140 -11.65 6.42 -14.32
N LEU A 141 -10.74 7.24 -14.85
CA LEU A 141 -9.37 6.83 -15.17
C LEU A 141 -8.42 7.27 -14.05
N VAL A 142 -7.82 6.31 -13.36
CA VAL A 142 -6.65 6.49 -12.50
C VAL A 142 -5.44 6.65 -13.42
N LEU A 143 -4.85 7.84 -13.41
CA LEU A 143 -3.56 8.05 -14.04
C LEU A 143 -2.48 7.50 -13.09
N ASP A 144 -1.77 6.48 -13.55
CA ASP A 144 -0.49 6.09 -12.97
C ASP A 144 0.65 6.75 -13.76
N PHE A 145 1.37 7.64 -13.08
CA PHE A 145 2.48 8.39 -13.66
C PHE A 145 3.67 7.51 -14.03
N HIS A 146 3.95 6.46 -13.25
CA HIS A 146 5.06 5.55 -13.47
C HIS A 146 4.81 4.69 -14.71
N HIS A 147 3.62 4.12 -14.83
CA HIS A 147 3.15 3.37 -15.98
C HIS A 147 3.16 4.23 -17.25
N HIS A 148 2.63 5.45 -17.18
CA HIS A 148 2.69 6.40 -18.30
C HIS A 148 4.12 6.75 -18.70
N ASN A 149 5.05 6.81 -17.74
CA ASN A 149 6.46 7.03 -18.02
C ASN A 149 7.16 5.84 -18.72
N ILE A 150 6.55 4.65 -18.71
CA ILE A 150 7.08 3.44 -19.34
C ILE A 150 6.42 3.21 -20.70
N ILE A 151 5.09 3.30 -20.75
CA ILE A 151 4.29 3.07 -21.96
C ILE A 151 3.67 4.38 -22.41
N PHE A 152 4.14 4.83 -23.56
CA PHE A 152 3.67 6.04 -24.21
C PHE A 152 3.49 5.81 -25.71
N ASP A 153 2.84 6.75 -26.37
CA ASP A 153 2.65 6.73 -27.82
C ASP A 153 3.99 6.98 -28.53
N ALA A 154 4.51 5.96 -29.22
CA ALA A 154 5.76 6.03 -29.96
C ALA A 154 5.77 7.08 -31.09
N SER A 155 4.61 7.60 -31.49
CA SER A 155 4.51 8.67 -32.49
C SER A 155 4.75 10.07 -31.93
N GLN A 156 4.85 10.22 -30.60
CA GLN A 156 5.00 11.52 -29.92
C GLN A 156 6.42 11.72 -29.36
N VAL A 157 6.91 12.95 -29.44
CA VAL A 157 8.15 13.39 -28.76
C VAL A 157 7.79 13.89 -27.37
N ARG A 158 8.54 13.45 -26.35
CA ARG A 158 8.20 13.69 -24.95
C ARG A 158 9.27 14.48 -24.20
N GLU A 159 8.83 15.50 -23.49
CA GLU A 159 9.61 16.24 -22.50
C GLU A 159 8.94 16.09 -21.12
N GLY A 160 9.45 15.18 -20.29
CA GLY A 160 8.90 14.92 -18.96
C GLY A 160 7.42 14.48 -19.01
N THR A 161 6.58 14.99 -18.11
CA THR A 161 5.14 14.70 -18.02
C THR A 161 4.26 15.74 -18.71
N GLN A 162 4.84 16.62 -19.53
CA GLN A 162 4.09 17.71 -20.17
C GLN A 162 2.99 17.21 -21.11
N ASP A 163 3.21 16.05 -21.74
CA ASP A 163 2.27 15.41 -22.65
C ASP A 163 0.94 15.03 -21.98
N ILE A 164 1.00 14.55 -20.73
CA ILE A 164 -0.19 14.11 -20.01
C ILE A 164 -0.97 15.24 -19.35
N MET A 165 -0.32 16.37 -19.06
CA MET A 165 -0.95 17.54 -18.43
C MET A 165 -2.12 18.08 -19.27
N ALA A 166 -2.02 18.02 -20.60
CA ALA A 166 -3.11 18.42 -21.50
C ALA A 166 -4.35 17.52 -21.38
N LEU A 167 -4.19 16.29 -20.88
CA LEU A 167 -5.29 15.34 -20.67
C LEU A 167 -5.91 15.44 -19.27
N TYR A 168 -5.31 16.19 -18.33
CA TYR A 168 -5.84 16.32 -16.96
C TYR A 168 -7.31 16.75 -16.90
N PRO A 169 -7.80 17.74 -17.68
CA PRO A 169 -9.20 18.12 -17.64
C PRO A 169 -10.13 16.98 -18.06
N ARG A 170 -9.73 16.19 -19.06
CA ARG A 170 -10.49 15.03 -19.54
C ARG A 170 -10.51 13.90 -18.52
N ILE A 171 -9.35 13.60 -17.94
CA ILE A 171 -9.22 12.59 -16.88
C ILE A 171 -10.07 13.02 -15.67
N LYS A 172 -9.93 14.26 -15.19
CA LYS A 172 -10.73 14.80 -14.08
C LYS A 172 -12.23 14.72 -14.35
N ALA A 173 -12.67 15.04 -15.57
CA ALA A 173 -14.08 14.94 -15.95
C ALA A 173 -14.64 13.51 -15.78
N THR A 174 -13.82 12.47 -15.93
CA THR A 174 -14.26 11.07 -15.69
C THR A 174 -14.59 10.80 -14.22
N TRP A 175 -13.95 11.49 -13.28
CA TRP A 175 -14.20 11.42 -11.84
C TRP A 175 -15.39 12.29 -11.43
N ASP A 176 -15.42 13.53 -11.92
CA ASP A 176 -16.45 14.52 -11.59
C ASP A 176 -17.86 14.03 -12.00
N ARG A 177 -18.00 13.35 -13.15
CA ARG A 177 -19.27 12.75 -13.60
C ARG A 177 -19.88 11.77 -12.59
N LYS A 178 -19.06 11.10 -11.79
CA LYS A 178 -19.49 10.19 -10.73
C LYS A 178 -19.47 10.81 -9.33
N LYS A 179 -19.06 12.07 -9.21
CA LYS A 179 -18.88 12.78 -7.92
C LYS A 179 -17.93 12.04 -6.98
N ILE A 180 -16.87 11.47 -7.56
CA ILE A 180 -15.81 10.77 -6.84
C ILE A 180 -14.60 11.71 -6.80
N ARG A 181 -13.96 11.88 -5.64
CA ARG A 181 -12.71 12.63 -5.54
C ARG A 181 -11.65 11.92 -6.40
N GLN A 182 -10.96 12.68 -7.24
CA GLN A 182 -9.96 12.13 -8.14
C GLN A 182 -8.86 11.40 -7.35
N LYS A 183 -8.39 10.28 -7.90
CA LYS A 183 -7.24 9.53 -7.40
C LYS A 183 -6.24 9.31 -8.53
N MET A 184 -4.95 9.45 -8.24
CA MET A 184 -3.85 9.06 -9.13
C MET A 184 -2.85 8.18 -8.38
N HIS A 185 -2.02 7.47 -9.15
CA HIS A 185 -0.96 6.63 -8.61
C HIS A 185 0.40 7.21 -9.01
N TYR A 186 1.37 7.09 -8.11
CA TYR A 186 2.71 7.57 -8.34
C TYR A 186 3.76 6.62 -7.80
N SER A 187 4.79 6.43 -8.63
CA SER A 187 6.07 5.86 -8.28
C SER A 187 7.13 6.35 -9.26
N GLU A 188 8.36 5.91 -9.05
CA GLU A 188 9.50 6.11 -9.93
C GLU A 188 10.11 4.74 -10.30
N PRO A 189 10.88 4.65 -11.40
CA PRO A 189 11.75 3.50 -11.64
C PRO A 189 12.90 3.46 -10.61
N LEU A 190 13.52 2.28 -10.47
CA LEU A 190 14.77 2.16 -9.73
C LEU A 190 15.85 3.11 -10.32
N PRO A 191 16.70 3.75 -9.50
CA PRO A 191 17.75 4.66 -9.97
C PRO A 191 18.69 4.04 -11.02
N GLU A 192 18.97 2.74 -10.92
CA GLU A 192 19.83 1.99 -11.84
C GLU A 192 19.10 1.47 -13.09
N ALA A 193 17.81 1.79 -13.28
CA ALA A 193 17.01 1.26 -14.38
C ALA A 193 17.38 1.89 -15.73
N VAL A 194 17.89 1.07 -16.66
CA VAL A 194 18.24 1.51 -18.01
C VAL A 194 17.21 1.04 -19.04
N THR A 195 16.97 -0.27 -19.07
CA THR A 195 16.07 -0.92 -20.04
C THR A 195 14.60 -0.74 -19.70
N ALA A 196 13.72 -0.85 -20.70
CA ALA A 196 12.26 -0.81 -20.49
C ALA A 196 11.80 -1.79 -19.40
N ARG A 197 12.31 -3.03 -19.40
CA ARG A 197 11.97 -4.03 -18.38
C ARG A 197 12.46 -3.66 -16.98
N GLN A 198 13.63 -3.01 -16.85
CA GLN A 198 14.12 -2.54 -15.54
C GLN A 198 13.28 -1.38 -15.01
N ARG A 199 12.85 -0.46 -15.90
CA ARG A 199 12.04 0.71 -15.53
C ARG A 199 10.70 0.34 -14.91
N ARG A 200 10.16 -0.84 -15.23
CA ARG A 200 8.94 -1.38 -14.61
C ARG A 200 9.02 -1.60 -13.10
N ARG A 201 10.23 -1.74 -12.54
CA ARG A 201 10.37 -1.95 -11.09
C ARG A 201 10.18 -0.64 -10.35
N HIS A 202 9.18 -0.61 -9.47
CA HIS A 202 8.93 0.48 -8.54
C HIS A 202 10.12 0.74 -7.61
N ASN A 203 10.46 2.02 -7.45
CA ASN A 203 11.41 2.53 -6.48
C ASN A 203 10.88 2.23 -5.06
N PRO A 204 11.69 1.64 -4.16
CA PRO A 204 11.30 1.45 -2.76
C PRO A 204 10.94 2.76 -2.05
N ARG A 205 11.57 3.89 -2.44
CA ARG A 205 11.34 5.21 -1.89
C ARG A 205 11.44 6.27 -2.99
N PRO A 206 10.33 6.57 -3.69
CA PRO A 206 10.25 7.69 -4.62
C PRO A 206 10.68 9.00 -3.95
N SER A 207 11.29 9.89 -4.72
CA SER A 207 11.91 11.12 -4.22
C SER A 207 11.19 12.40 -4.65
N GLY A 208 10.41 12.33 -5.72
CA GLY A 208 9.62 13.42 -6.28
C GLY A 208 8.12 13.33 -5.96
N LEU A 209 7.40 14.35 -6.43
CA LEU A 209 5.95 14.35 -6.58
C LEU A 209 5.62 14.72 -8.02
N PRO A 210 4.58 14.12 -8.64
CA PRO A 210 4.16 14.46 -9.98
C PRO A 210 3.52 15.86 -10.01
N PRO A 211 3.46 16.53 -11.18
CA PRO A 211 2.74 17.79 -11.31
C PRO A 211 1.25 17.50 -11.23
N CYS A 212 0.68 17.64 -10.04
CA CYS A 212 -0.64 17.15 -9.75
C CYS A 212 -1.42 18.17 -8.89
N PRO A 213 -2.73 18.37 -9.13
CA PRO A 213 -3.54 19.28 -8.31
C PRO A 213 -3.52 18.90 -6.83
N ASP A 214 -3.73 19.88 -5.96
CA ASP A 214 -3.80 19.72 -4.50
C ASP A 214 -5.20 19.30 -3.99
N ASP A 215 -6.18 19.18 -4.88
CA ASP A 215 -7.56 18.79 -4.58
C ASP A 215 -7.87 17.30 -4.83
N MET A 216 -6.85 16.46 -4.99
CA MET A 216 -7.00 15.04 -5.28
C MET A 216 -6.11 14.13 -4.41
N ASP A 217 -6.39 12.83 -4.41
CA ASP A 217 -5.62 11.85 -3.64
C ASP A 217 -4.52 11.20 -4.49
N LEU A 218 -3.31 11.13 -3.94
CA LEU A 218 -2.16 10.49 -4.58
C LEU A 218 -1.76 9.21 -3.82
N MET A 219 -1.86 8.06 -4.47
CA MET A 219 -1.38 6.78 -3.93
C MET A 219 0.10 6.59 -4.28
N ILE A 220 0.93 6.39 -3.27
CA ILE A 220 2.36 6.11 -3.46
C ILE A 220 2.58 4.60 -3.55
N GLU A 221 2.93 4.12 -4.73
CA GLU A 221 3.14 2.70 -5.00
C GLU A 221 4.60 2.28 -4.81
N ALA A 222 4.99 2.12 -3.55
CA ALA A 222 6.36 1.82 -3.18
C ALA A 222 6.50 0.48 -2.44
N LYS A 223 7.73 -0.08 -2.43
CA LYS A 223 8.03 -1.30 -1.65
C LYS A 223 8.10 -1.03 -0.15
N ASP A 224 8.68 0.10 0.25
CA ASP A 224 8.83 0.45 1.68
C ASP A 224 7.59 1.12 2.28
N LYS A 225 6.47 1.13 1.54
CA LYS A 225 5.13 1.50 2.04
C LYS A 225 5.12 2.84 2.76
N GLU A 226 4.78 2.86 4.04
CA GLU A 226 4.68 4.06 4.86
C GLU A 226 6.00 4.85 4.89
N GLN A 227 7.16 4.18 4.85
CA GLN A 227 8.45 4.89 4.86
C GLN A 227 8.64 5.77 3.62
N ALA A 228 8.11 5.36 2.46
CA ALA A 228 8.13 6.19 1.27
C ALA A 228 7.25 7.44 1.44
N VAL A 229 6.05 7.27 2.01
CA VAL A 229 5.13 8.38 2.29
C VAL A 229 5.76 9.35 3.31
N LEU A 230 6.24 8.84 4.44
CA LEU A 230 6.92 9.64 5.47
C LEU A 230 8.15 10.37 4.91
N GLY A 231 8.92 9.73 4.03
CA GLY A 231 10.04 10.34 3.33
C GLY A 231 9.63 11.52 2.46
N LEU A 232 8.57 11.37 1.66
CA LEU A 232 8.02 12.45 0.85
C LEU A 232 7.44 13.58 1.72
N MET A 233 6.72 13.24 2.79
CA MET A 233 6.18 14.22 3.74
C MET A 233 7.28 15.12 4.32
N ARG A 234 8.43 14.55 4.70
CA ARG A 234 9.58 15.34 5.19
C ARG A 234 10.21 16.18 4.10
N THR A 235 10.49 15.60 2.94
CA THR A 235 11.16 16.29 1.83
C THR A 235 10.37 17.52 1.37
N PHE A 236 9.04 17.38 1.26
CA PHE A 236 8.15 18.44 0.79
C PHE A 236 7.42 19.20 1.90
N LYS A 237 7.70 18.89 3.17
CA LYS A 237 7.04 19.46 4.36
C LYS A 237 5.50 19.41 4.27
N LEU A 238 4.96 18.28 3.84
CA LEU A 238 3.51 18.06 3.72
C LEU A 238 2.83 18.06 5.10
N PRO A 239 1.54 18.42 5.21
CA PRO A 239 0.84 18.46 6.49
C PRO A 239 1.05 17.19 7.33
N GLY A 240 1.49 17.36 8.59
CA GLY A 240 1.78 16.26 9.51
C GLY A 240 3.19 15.67 9.43
N TRP A 241 4.10 16.26 8.63
CA TRP A 241 5.51 15.81 8.54
C TRP A 241 6.27 15.84 9.88
N ASP A 242 5.77 16.61 10.84
CA ASP A 242 6.30 16.82 12.19
C ASP A 242 5.69 15.88 13.25
N ARG A 243 4.74 15.00 12.87
CA ARG A 243 4.05 14.08 13.79
C ARG A 243 4.80 12.78 14.09
N PHE A 244 5.95 12.56 13.45
CA PHE A 244 6.73 11.34 13.60
C PHE A 244 8.23 11.64 13.70
N ALA A 245 8.93 10.78 14.43
CA ALA A 245 10.35 10.93 14.74
C ALA A 245 11.21 9.84 14.09
N ASP A 246 12.52 10.09 14.08
CA ASP A 246 13.51 9.10 13.68
C ASP A 246 13.61 7.98 14.70
N ILE A 247 13.73 6.76 14.20
CA ILE A 247 14.14 5.62 15.00
C ILE A 247 15.57 5.87 15.49
N ILE A 248 15.78 5.65 16.80
CA ILE A 248 17.13 5.60 17.34
C ILE A 248 17.74 4.26 16.92
N PRO A 249 18.92 4.25 16.29
CA PRO A 249 19.52 3.02 15.79
C PRO A 249 19.63 1.95 16.87
N PHE A 250 19.09 0.75 16.56
CA PHE A 250 19.12 -0.44 17.41
C PHE A 250 18.31 -0.35 18.71
N GLU A 251 17.53 0.71 18.87
CA GLU A 251 16.65 0.92 20.02
C GLU A 251 15.19 0.88 19.57
N ARG A 252 14.47 -0.14 20.04
CA ARG A 252 13.01 -0.17 19.98
C ARG A 252 12.44 -0.10 21.39
N THR A 253 11.68 0.96 21.63
CA THR A 253 10.92 1.17 22.87
C THR A 253 9.55 0.50 22.83
N ASP A 254 9.08 0.17 21.62
CA ASP A 254 7.78 -0.39 21.30
C ASP A 254 7.86 -1.88 20.91
N ASP A 255 8.88 -2.60 21.37
CA ASP A 255 9.06 -4.03 21.08
C ASP A 255 8.88 -4.85 22.36
N LYS A 256 8.38 -6.09 22.22
CA LYS A 256 8.27 -7.04 23.34
C LYS A 256 9.67 -7.43 23.78
N ARG A 257 10.21 -6.74 24.78
CA ARG A 257 11.51 -7.08 25.37
C ARG A 257 11.40 -8.41 26.11
N PRO A 258 12.25 -9.40 25.82
CA PRO A 258 12.25 -10.64 26.58
C PRO A 258 12.69 -10.34 28.02
N VAL A 259 11.88 -10.79 29.00
CA VAL A 259 12.23 -10.71 30.43
C VAL A 259 13.60 -11.36 30.64
N PRO A 260 14.57 -10.70 31.28
CA PRO A 260 15.88 -11.29 31.50
C PRO A 260 15.74 -12.61 32.25
N LYS A 261 16.18 -13.72 31.64
CA LYS A 261 16.25 -15.02 32.33
C LYS A 261 17.16 -14.85 33.54
N LYS A 262 16.62 -15.01 34.76
CA LYS A 262 17.42 -15.10 35.99
C LYS A 262 18.53 -16.13 35.78
N VAL A 263 19.78 -15.65 35.77
CA VAL A 263 20.96 -16.52 35.69
C VAL A 263 20.92 -17.49 36.88
N GLY A 264 21.11 -18.79 36.61
CA GLY A 264 20.86 -19.87 37.54
C GLY A 264 21.57 -19.76 38.90
N LYS A 265 20.89 -20.31 39.92
CA LYS A 265 21.28 -20.56 41.32
C LYS A 265 22.80 -20.48 41.62
N LYS A 266 23.24 -19.41 42.30
CA LYS A 266 24.40 -19.49 43.21
C LYS A 266 24.04 -20.42 44.37
N THR A 267 24.95 -21.30 44.77
CA THR A 267 24.81 -22.17 45.95
C THR A 267 24.76 -21.32 47.22
N LYS A 268 24.01 -21.77 48.23
CA LYS A 268 23.77 -21.09 49.54
C LYS A 268 25.02 -20.57 50.27
N LYS A 269 26.22 -21.02 49.89
CA LYS A 269 27.50 -20.62 50.49
C LYS A 269 28.07 -19.31 49.91
N GLN A 270 27.69 -18.92 48.69
CA GLN A 270 28.18 -17.71 48.02
C GLN A 270 27.27 -16.49 48.24
N VAL A 271 26.09 -16.68 48.85
CA VAL A 271 25.10 -15.63 49.10
C VAL A 271 25.39 -14.89 50.41
N VAL A 272 26.12 -15.51 51.35
CA VAL A 272 26.37 -14.91 52.68
C VAL A 272 27.56 -13.95 52.65
N GLU A 273 28.57 -14.18 51.81
CA GLU A 273 29.74 -13.28 51.70
C GLU A 273 29.47 -12.03 50.85
N ASP A 274 28.59 -12.10 49.84
CA ASP A 274 28.29 -10.96 48.96
C ASP A 274 27.27 -9.96 49.55
N ILE A 275 26.60 -10.28 50.67
CA ILE A 275 25.54 -9.42 51.26
C ILE A 275 26.10 -8.31 52.17
N GLU A 276 27.35 -8.40 52.62
CA GLU A 276 27.93 -7.38 53.51
C GLU A 276 28.60 -6.20 52.79
N GLU A 277 28.86 -6.26 51.47
CA GLU A 277 29.74 -5.27 50.82
C GLU A 277 29.12 -4.35 49.76
N VAL A 278 27.85 -4.53 49.34
CA VAL A 278 27.25 -3.65 48.31
C VAL A 278 25.81 -3.28 48.65
N GLY A 279 25.63 -2.67 49.81
CA GLY A 279 24.47 -1.85 50.10
C GLY A 279 24.61 -0.49 49.44
N ASP A 280 24.35 -0.39 48.14
CA ASP A 280 23.75 0.78 47.46
C ASP A 280 23.79 0.64 45.92
N ILE A 281 22.68 1.01 45.27
CA ILE A 281 22.50 1.24 43.82
C ILE A 281 22.40 -0.10 43.02
N VAL A 282 21.26 -0.57 42.51
CA VAL A 282 20.34 0.05 41.53
C VAL A 282 18.95 -0.57 41.72
N SER A 283 17.92 0.26 41.82
CA SER A 283 16.53 -0.15 41.63
C SER A 283 16.37 -0.76 40.23
N LEU A 284 16.12 -2.07 40.16
CA LEU A 284 15.61 -2.71 38.94
C LEU A 284 14.24 -2.10 38.66
N GLU A 285 14.22 -1.07 37.79
CA GLU A 285 12.99 -0.54 37.23
C GLU A 285 12.22 -1.71 36.61
N ALA A 286 10.96 -1.84 37.03
CA ALA A 286 10.01 -2.72 36.38
C ALA A 286 9.96 -2.29 34.90
N VAL A 287 10.38 -3.16 33.99
CA VAL A 287 10.23 -2.91 32.57
C VAL A 287 8.74 -3.07 32.29
N ASP A 288 8.04 -1.96 32.07
CA ASP A 288 6.62 -1.98 31.72
C ASP A 288 6.41 -2.85 30.48
N GLU A 289 5.48 -3.81 30.57
CA GLU A 289 5.08 -4.63 29.43
C GLU A 289 4.34 -3.74 28.42
N VAL A 290 4.87 -3.64 27.20
CA VAL A 290 4.23 -2.92 26.09
C VAL A 290 2.97 -3.68 25.67
N ALA A 291 1.83 -2.98 25.58
CA ALA A 291 0.56 -3.56 25.15
C ALA A 291 0.64 -4.05 23.70
N GLU A 292 -0.12 -5.10 23.33
CA GLU A 292 0.02 -5.73 22.00
C GLU A 292 -0.31 -4.80 20.84
N ASP A 293 -1.21 -3.85 21.07
CA ASP A 293 -1.65 -2.82 20.13
C ASP A 293 -0.68 -1.63 20.02
N GLU A 294 0.25 -1.47 20.94
CA GLU A 294 1.29 -0.44 20.90
C GLU A 294 2.59 -0.92 20.21
N ILE A 295 2.72 -2.22 19.96
CA ILE A 295 3.91 -2.79 19.32
C ILE A 295 3.98 -2.39 17.85
N GLY A 296 5.12 -1.86 17.42
CA GLY A 296 5.25 -1.43 16.03
C GLY A 296 4.92 0.03 15.76
N MET A 297 4.38 0.73 16.76
CA MET A 297 3.80 2.07 16.58
C MET A 297 4.78 3.21 16.90
N GLY A 298 6.05 2.90 17.20
CA GLY A 298 7.08 3.91 17.50
C GLY A 298 7.03 4.49 18.91
N GLY A 299 6.17 3.95 19.78
CA GLY A 299 6.01 4.35 21.18
C GLY A 299 5.53 5.79 21.36
N VAL A 300 5.66 6.32 22.58
CA VAL A 300 5.17 7.67 22.94
C VAL A 300 5.79 8.82 22.14
N GLU A 301 6.92 8.58 21.48
CA GLU A 301 7.62 9.57 20.66
C GLU A 301 7.37 9.40 19.14
N ASN A 302 6.51 8.45 18.73
CA ASN A 302 6.21 8.16 17.32
C ASN A 302 7.48 7.93 16.47
N ARG A 303 8.46 7.22 17.01
CA ARG A 303 9.72 6.88 16.33
C ARG A 303 9.48 5.77 15.32
N VAL A 304 9.02 6.14 14.13
CA VAL A 304 8.61 5.20 13.07
C VAL A 304 9.41 5.34 11.79
N TYR A 305 10.21 6.40 11.62
CA TYR A 305 10.95 6.63 10.39
C TYR A 305 12.42 6.20 10.50
N TRP A 306 12.95 5.56 9.46
CA TRP A 306 14.39 5.35 9.29
C TRP A 306 14.81 5.72 7.87
N PRO A 307 16.03 6.24 7.65
CA PRO A 307 16.54 6.54 6.30
C PRO A 307 16.58 5.31 5.38
N PRO A 308 16.65 5.50 4.05
CA PRO A 308 16.82 4.39 3.12
C PRO A 308 18.05 3.56 3.50
N THR A 309 17.99 2.23 3.31
CA THR A 309 19.06 1.25 3.59
C THR A 309 19.39 1.02 5.07
N MET A 310 18.65 1.65 5.99
CA MET A 310 18.88 1.56 7.44
C MET A 310 17.90 0.61 8.14
N GLU A 311 17.36 -0.40 7.44
CA GLU A 311 16.39 -1.35 8.02
C GLU A 311 16.98 -2.16 9.19
N GLU A 312 18.31 -2.27 9.26
CA GLU A 312 19.00 -2.93 10.36
C GLU A 312 18.85 -2.21 11.70
N TRP A 313 18.51 -0.91 11.69
CA TRP A 313 18.27 -0.13 12.91
C TRP A 313 17.08 -0.65 13.71
N LEU A 314 16.15 -1.36 13.06
CA LEU A 314 14.99 -1.96 13.71
C LEU A 314 15.35 -3.16 14.60
N ARG A 315 16.58 -3.67 14.51
CA ARG A 315 17.03 -4.88 15.20
C ARG A 315 17.94 -4.51 16.36
N PRO A 316 17.95 -5.28 17.46
CA PRO A 316 18.92 -5.07 18.53
C PRO A 316 20.36 -5.15 18.00
N LYS A 317 21.25 -4.34 18.58
CA LYS A 317 22.67 -4.33 18.21
C LYS A 317 23.25 -5.73 18.34
N LYS A 318 23.80 -6.28 17.24
CA LYS A 318 24.51 -7.56 17.29
C LYS A 318 25.68 -7.42 18.26
N ARG A 319 25.78 -8.32 19.24
CA ARG A 319 26.94 -8.35 20.15
C ARG A 319 28.19 -8.69 19.35
N ASP A 320 29.21 -7.83 19.41
CA ASP A 320 30.54 -8.16 18.90
C ASP A 320 31.11 -9.31 19.72
N VAL A 321 31.09 -10.51 19.15
CA VAL A 321 31.87 -11.63 19.67
C VAL A 321 33.31 -11.38 19.24
N LYS A 322 34.11 -10.75 20.10
CA LYS A 322 35.56 -10.75 19.94
C LYS A 322 36.00 -12.21 19.80
N LYS A 323 36.45 -12.62 18.61
CA LYS A 323 37.19 -13.87 18.45
C LYS A 323 38.37 -13.78 19.41
N ARG A 324 38.51 -14.76 20.31
CA ARG A 324 39.71 -14.89 21.13
C ARG A 324 40.89 -14.99 20.17
N ASP A 325 41.86 -14.09 20.31
CA ASP A 325 43.11 -14.17 19.59
C ASP A 325 43.72 -15.57 19.83
N GLU A 326 43.94 -16.32 18.75
CA GLU A 326 44.71 -17.54 18.83
C GLU A 326 46.15 -17.17 19.24
N PRO A 327 46.73 -17.83 20.26
CA PRO A 327 48.11 -17.55 20.63
C PRO A 327 49.04 -17.90 19.46
N PRO A 328 50.11 -17.11 19.24
CA PRO A 328 51.02 -17.32 18.12
C PRO A 328 51.65 -18.72 18.20
N ARG A 329 51.71 -19.40 17.05
CA ARG A 329 52.31 -20.73 16.88
C ARG A 329 53.82 -20.71 16.89
#